data_AF-A0A7I8IEG2-F1
#
_entry.id   AF-A0A7I8IEG2-F1
#
_cell.length_a   1.000
_cell.length_b   1.000
_cell.length_c   1.000
_cell.angle_alpha   90.00
_cell.angle_beta   90.00
_cell.angle_gamma   90.00
#
_symmetry.space_group_name_H-M   'P 1'
#
loop_
_entity.id
_entity.type
_entity.pdbx_description
1 polymer ?
#
loop_
_entity_poly.entity_id
_entity_poly.type
_entity_poly.pdbx_seq_one_letter_code
_entity_poly.pdbx_strand_id
1 'polypeptide(L)'
;MLFKVRSPPRTVSRFEEYREDVRSRAGPEDARCAANGNEMMRFHCAPEGPPTTSAGDPIYDAGIISSPTASGGSIRTFAGSGGAHESGFGSSSAVVPGRRKAMLVCRVIAGRVRSSSDAGEFESISVGKGELLVFDPRAVLPCFLIIYKV
;
A
#
# COMPACT_ATOMS: atom_id res chain seq x y z
N MET A 1 -12.75 -12.07 -9.80
CA MET A 1 -13.02 -10.91 -10.69
C MET A 1 -11.85 -9.95 -10.56
N LEU A 2 -11.42 -9.35 -11.67
CA LEU A 2 -10.31 -8.39 -11.71
C LEU A 2 -10.77 -7.14 -12.46
N PHE A 3 -10.64 -5.97 -11.85
CA PHE A 3 -11.03 -4.70 -12.43
C PHE A 3 -9.84 -3.76 -12.47
N LYS A 4 -9.58 -3.14 -13.63
CA LYS A 4 -8.58 -2.08 -13.73
C LYS A 4 -9.10 -0.82 -13.03
N VAL A 5 -8.32 -0.28 -12.11
CA VAL A 5 -8.62 1.00 -11.47
C VAL A 5 -8.14 2.13 -12.39
N ARG A 6 -8.99 3.14 -12.61
CA ARG A 6 -8.62 4.37 -13.32
C ARG A 6 -8.45 5.49 -12.30
N SER A 7 -7.21 5.79 -11.96
CA SER A 7 -6.88 6.88 -11.06
C SER A 7 -6.97 8.23 -11.77
N PRO A 8 -7.47 9.29 -11.11
CA PRO A 8 -7.48 10.63 -11.68
C PRO A 8 -6.06 11.10 -12.06
N PRO A 9 -5.91 11.94 -13.11
CA PRO A 9 -4.60 12.45 -13.52
C PRO A 9 -3.82 13.12 -12.38
N ARG A 10 -4.50 13.81 -11.46
CA ARG A 10 -3.90 14.42 -10.26
C ARG A 10 -3.24 13.38 -9.34
N THR A 11 -3.89 12.24 -9.12
CA THR A 11 -3.35 11.16 -8.28
C THR A 11 -2.12 10.53 -8.93
N VAL A 12 -2.19 10.29 -10.25
CA VAL A 12 -1.04 9.77 -11.02
C VAL A 12 0.12 10.77 -10.98
N SER A 13 -0.14 12.05 -11.18
CA SER A 13 0.91 13.09 -11.15
C SER A 13 1.60 13.16 -9.79
N ARG A 14 0.84 13.13 -8.69
CA ARG A 14 1.39 13.10 -7.33
C ARG A 14 2.25 11.88 -7.04
N PHE A 15 1.86 10.71 -7.57
CA PHE A 15 2.64 9.49 -7.45
C PHE A 15 3.98 9.60 -8.20
N GLU A 16 3.95 10.12 -9.42
CA GLU A 16 5.16 10.31 -10.24
C GLU A 16 6.08 11.40 -9.65
N GLU A 17 5.51 12.51 -9.15
CA GLU A 17 6.26 13.55 -8.40
C GLU A 17 6.94 12.97 -7.15
N TYR A 18 6.22 12.15 -6.38
CA TYR A 18 6.79 11.48 -5.21
C TYR A 18 7.91 10.52 -5.60
N ARG A 19 7.79 9.81 -6.73
CA ARG A 19 8.87 8.96 -7.24
C ARG A 19 10.13 9.78 -7.54
N GLU A 20 10.00 10.91 -8.21
CA GLU A 20 11.15 11.77 -8.53
C GLU A 20 11.78 12.38 -7.27
N ASP A 21 10.98 12.78 -6.29
CA ASP A 21 11.48 13.22 -4.98
C ASP A 21 12.30 12.12 -4.28
N VAL A 22 11.80 10.89 -4.23
CA VAL A 22 12.53 9.73 -3.67
C VAL A 22 13.82 9.44 -4.45
N ARG A 23 13.80 9.55 -5.78
CA ARG A 23 14.99 9.37 -6.62
C ARG A 23 16.05 10.42 -6.32
N SER A 24 15.64 11.67 -6.08
CA SER A 24 16.56 12.78 -5.77
C SER A 24 17.27 12.63 -4.42
N ARG A 25 16.65 11.89 -3.48
CA ARG A 25 17.17 11.61 -2.14
C ARG A 25 17.97 10.31 -2.05
N ALA A 26 18.09 9.55 -3.14
CA ALA A 26 18.79 8.26 -3.15
C ALA A 26 20.31 8.43 -2.96
N GLY A 27 20.90 7.62 -2.08
CA GLY A 27 22.34 7.54 -1.90
C GLY A 27 23.03 6.68 -2.95
N PRO A 28 24.37 6.61 -2.95
CA PRO A 28 25.15 5.83 -3.92
C PRO A 28 24.84 4.32 -3.88
N GLU A 29 24.49 3.78 -2.71
CA GLU A 29 24.16 2.37 -2.52
C GLU A 29 22.69 2.04 -2.86
N ASP A 30 21.85 3.06 -3.08
CA ASP A 30 20.41 2.92 -3.29
C ASP A 30 20.06 2.78 -4.79
N ALA A 31 20.74 1.89 -5.51
CA ALA A 31 20.64 1.79 -6.98
C ALA A 31 19.18 1.67 -7.49
N ARG A 32 18.32 0.91 -6.79
CA ARG A 32 16.90 0.80 -7.13
C ARG A 32 16.12 2.08 -6.84
N CYS A 33 16.42 2.77 -5.74
CA CYS A 33 15.80 4.06 -5.43
C CYS A 33 16.18 5.10 -6.48
N ALA A 34 17.45 5.18 -6.88
CA ALA A 34 17.91 6.12 -7.91
C ALA A 34 17.29 5.82 -9.29
N ALA A 35 17.14 4.54 -9.63
CA ALA A 35 16.59 4.12 -10.91
C ALA A 35 15.08 4.43 -11.06
N ASN A 36 14.26 4.06 -10.07
CA ASN A 36 12.80 4.17 -10.18
C ASN A 36 12.07 4.40 -8.85
N GLY A 37 12.74 4.92 -7.82
CA GLY A 37 12.16 5.08 -6.48
C GLY A 37 11.94 3.75 -5.75
N ASN A 38 12.63 2.68 -6.18
CA ASN A 38 12.45 1.32 -5.67
C ASN A 38 10.98 0.88 -5.78
N GLU A 39 10.42 1.05 -6.97
CA GLU A 39 9.02 0.74 -7.24
C GLU A 39 8.78 -0.78 -7.19
N MET A 40 7.68 -1.19 -6.54
CA MET A 40 7.24 -2.57 -6.39
C MET A 40 5.74 -2.72 -6.65
N MET A 41 5.35 -3.88 -7.21
CA MET A 41 3.94 -4.30 -7.17
C MET A 41 3.63 -4.92 -5.81
N ARG A 42 2.59 -4.46 -5.15
CA ARG A 42 2.22 -4.92 -3.80
C ARG A 42 0.71 -5.08 -3.65
N PHE A 43 0.31 -5.93 -2.72
CA PHE A 43 -1.09 -6.15 -2.36
C PHE A 43 -1.48 -5.26 -1.17
N HIS A 44 -2.67 -4.70 -1.20
CA HIS A 44 -3.27 -3.99 -0.07
C HIS A 44 -4.65 -4.58 0.21
N CYS A 45 -4.94 -4.85 1.48
CA CYS A 45 -6.19 -5.41 1.92
C CYS A 45 -7.24 -4.31 1.92
N ALA A 46 -8.31 -4.47 1.15
CA ALA A 46 -9.43 -3.55 1.27
C ALA A 46 -10.19 -3.89 2.58
N PRO A 47 -10.43 -2.92 3.49
CA PRO A 47 -11.18 -3.19 4.69
C PRO A 47 -12.61 -3.64 4.36
N GLU A 48 -13.14 -4.55 5.17
CA GLU A 48 -14.54 -4.95 5.11
C GLU A 48 -15.42 -3.92 5.82
N GLY A 49 -16.10 -3.09 5.05
CA GLY A 49 -17.12 -2.19 5.58
C GLY A 49 -17.42 -1.04 4.60
N PRO A 50 -18.57 -0.36 4.74
CA PRO A 50 -18.73 0.97 4.16
C PRO A 50 -17.62 1.88 4.70
N PRO A 51 -17.18 2.93 3.98
CA PRO A 51 -16.24 3.89 4.50
C PRO A 51 -16.84 4.53 5.77
N THR A 52 -16.51 4.00 6.95
CA THR A 52 -16.95 4.57 8.22
C THR A 52 -16.03 5.72 8.59
N THR A 53 -16.10 6.78 7.78
CA THR A 53 -15.86 8.14 8.25
C THR A 53 -16.98 8.99 7.66
N SER A 54 -17.46 9.94 8.44
CA SER A 54 -18.65 10.76 8.17
C SER A 54 -18.46 11.77 7.03
N ALA A 55 -17.62 11.46 6.04
CA ALA A 55 -17.41 12.21 4.83
C ALA A 55 -17.24 11.18 3.71
N GLY A 56 -17.92 11.37 2.59
CA GLY A 56 -17.90 10.48 1.43
C GLY A 56 -16.55 10.45 0.70
N ASP A 57 -15.45 10.36 1.44
CA ASP A 57 -14.11 10.35 0.90
C ASP A 57 -13.85 9.00 0.24
N PRO A 58 -13.58 9.03 -1.06
CA PRO A 58 -13.40 7.80 -1.81
C PRO A 58 -12.16 7.04 -1.34
N ILE A 59 -12.23 5.71 -1.45
CA ILE A 59 -11.13 4.75 -1.27
C ILE A 59 -9.83 5.18 -2.02
N TYR A 60 -9.96 6.06 -3.02
CA TYR A 60 -8.89 6.53 -3.90
C TYR A 60 -8.33 7.94 -3.60
N ASP A 61 -8.83 8.67 -2.60
CA ASP A 61 -8.25 9.97 -2.21
C ASP A 61 -7.49 9.86 -0.90
N ALA A 62 -6.36 9.16 -0.91
CA ALA A 62 -5.30 9.14 0.13
C ALA A 62 -5.68 8.82 1.61
N GLY A 63 -6.94 8.87 2.00
CA GLY A 63 -7.40 8.87 3.40
C GLY A 63 -7.73 7.49 3.94
N ILE A 64 -8.08 6.53 3.08
CA ILE A 64 -8.53 5.18 3.51
C ILE A 64 -7.39 4.14 3.49
N ILE A 65 -6.27 4.42 2.81
CA ILE A 65 -5.15 3.46 2.78
C ILE A 65 -4.39 3.43 4.13
N SER A 66 -4.64 4.42 4.99
CA SER A 66 -4.16 4.48 6.37
C SER A 66 -4.87 3.42 7.21
N SER A 67 -4.20 2.30 7.48
CA SER A 67 -4.65 1.38 8.53
C SER A 67 -4.65 2.14 9.86
N PRO A 68 -5.72 2.07 10.69
CA PRO A 68 -5.75 2.67 12.01
C PRO A 68 -4.94 1.81 12.98
N THR A 69 -3.66 1.57 12.69
CA THR A 69 -2.71 1.06 13.68
C THR A 69 -2.11 2.27 14.37
N ALA A 70 -2.26 2.29 15.69
CA ALA A 70 -1.91 3.42 16.56
C ALA A 70 -0.53 4.01 16.25
N SER A 71 -0.48 5.35 16.19
CA SER A 71 0.65 6.25 15.92
C SER A 71 1.05 6.43 14.44
N GLY A 72 0.59 7.54 13.84
CA GLY A 72 1.06 8.05 12.54
C GLY A 72 0.65 7.20 11.33
N GLY A 73 -0.45 7.57 10.66
CA GLY A 73 -1.04 6.81 9.55
C GLY A 73 -0.03 6.25 8.56
N SER A 74 0.14 4.92 8.58
CA SER A 74 0.98 4.19 7.63
C SER A 74 0.11 3.25 6.80
N ILE A 75 0.56 3.02 5.58
CA ILE A 75 -0.09 2.17 4.60
C ILE A 75 0.63 0.84 4.59
N ARG A 76 -0.08 -0.22 4.98
CA ARG A 76 0.44 -1.58 4.97
C ARG A 76 0.21 -2.27 3.63
N THR A 77 1.26 -2.88 3.10
CA THR A 77 1.23 -3.59 1.83
C THR A 77 2.04 -4.87 1.88
N PHE A 78 1.68 -5.86 1.06
CA PHE A 78 2.19 -7.22 1.13
C PHE A 78 2.82 -7.63 -0.21
N ALA A 79 3.90 -8.41 -0.14
CA ALA A 79 4.52 -8.98 -1.34
C ALA A 79 3.63 -10.04 -2.02
N GLY A 80 2.75 -10.71 -1.25
CA GLY A 80 1.86 -11.75 -1.75
C GLY A 80 0.42 -11.59 -1.28
N SER A 81 -0.51 -12.13 -2.08
CA SER A 81 -1.94 -12.11 -1.80
C SER A 81 -2.33 -12.91 -0.56
N GLY A 82 -1.56 -13.97 -0.20
CA GLY A 82 -1.78 -14.76 1.01
C GLY A 82 -1.61 -13.94 2.29
N GLY A 83 -0.49 -13.22 2.44
CA GLY A 83 -0.28 -12.34 3.59
C GLY A 83 -1.28 -11.17 3.65
N ALA A 84 -1.68 -10.65 2.48
CA ALA A 84 -2.79 -9.69 2.42
C ALA A 84 -4.12 -10.33 2.88
N HIS A 85 -4.41 -11.54 2.44
CA HIS A 85 -5.61 -12.26 2.88
C HIS A 85 -5.62 -12.48 4.40
N GLU A 86 -4.50 -12.81 5.02
CA GLU A 86 -4.43 -13.09 6.46
C GLU A 86 -4.54 -11.82 7.32
N SER A 87 -4.05 -10.69 6.83
CA SER A 87 -3.99 -9.43 7.60
C SER A 87 -5.28 -8.60 7.57
N GLY A 88 -6.05 -8.67 6.48
CA GLY A 88 -7.29 -7.91 6.32
C GLY A 88 -8.45 -8.42 7.19
N PHE A 89 -8.31 -9.61 7.76
CA PHE A 89 -9.37 -10.27 8.51
C PHE A 89 -8.75 -10.84 9.78
N GLY A 90 -9.10 -10.25 10.93
CA GLY A 90 -8.78 -10.88 12.21
C GLY A 90 -9.19 -12.35 12.17
N SER A 91 -8.38 -13.23 12.75
CA SER A 91 -8.53 -14.70 12.78
C SER A 91 -9.91 -15.22 13.26
N SER A 92 -10.82 -14.31 13.65
CA SER A 92 -12.10 -14.53 14.30
C SER A 92 -13.33 -14.34 13.42
N SER A 93 -13.22 -13.85 12.17
CA SER A 93 -14.39 -13.77 11.30
C SER A 93 -14.67 -15.16 10.72
N ALA A 94 -15.69 -15.83 11.26
CA ALA A 94 -16.14 -17.14 10.81
C ALA A 94 -16.08 -17.24 9.28
N VAL A 95 -15.51 -18.33 8.76
CA VAL A 95 -15.51 -18.61 7.33
C VAL A 95 -16.96 -18.82 6.92
N VAL A 96 -17.61 -17.75 6.45
CA VAL A 96 -18.94 -17.82 5.86
C VAL A 96 -18.76 -18.27 4.42
N PRO A 97 -19.20 -19.49 4.05
CA PRO A 97 -19.02 -20.01 2.70
C PRO A 97 -19.65 -19.05 1.67
N GLY A 98 -18.91 -18.75 0.61
CA GLY A 98 -19.41 -17.90 -0.47
C GLY A 98 -19.29 -16.39 -0.20
N ARG A 99 -18.68 -15.99 0.92
CA ARG A 99 -18.31 -14.60 1.17
C ARG A 99 -17.35 -14.09 0.10
N ARG A 100 -17.61 -12.88 -0.41
CA ARG A 100 -16.72 -12.20 -1.34
C ARG A 100 -15.81 -11.24 -0.58
N LYS A 101 -14.52 -11.28 -0.90
CA LYS A 101 -13.49 -10.39 -0.38
C LYS A 101 -12.90 -9.54 -1.50
N ALA A 102 -12.30 -8.42 -1.14
CA ALA A 102 -11.62 -7.52 -2.05
C ALA A 102 -10.16 -7.27 -1.63
N MET A 103 -9.27 -7.12 -2.60
CA MET A 103 -7.91 -6.64 -2.39
C MET A 103 -7.47 -5.78 -3.56
N LEU A 104 -6.58 -4.82 -3.30
CA LEU A 104 -5.96 -4.00 -4.33
C LEU A 104 -4.58 -4.54 -4.69
N VAL A 105 -4.24 -4.42 -5.97
CA VAL A 105 -2.87 -4.51 -6.47
C VAL A 105 -2.42 -3.09 -6.78
N CYS A 106 -1.34 -2.65 -6.14
CA CYS A 106 -0.83 -1.29 -6.22
C CYS A 106 0.61 -1.27 -6.75
N ARG A 107 0.94 -0.24 -7.52
CA ARG A 107 2.34 0.22 -7.66
C ARG A 107 2.69 0.97 -6.38
N VAL A 108 3.83 0.66 -5.78
CA VAL A 108 4.28 1.26 -4.52
C VAL A 108 5.71 1.74 -4.66
N ILE A 109 5.96 3.01 -4.39
CA ILE A 109 7.30 3.59 -4.26
C ILE A 109 7.81 3.24 -2.86
N ALA A 110 8.62 2.18 -2.74
CA ALA A 110 9.15 1.77 -1.45
C ALA A 110 10.24 2.73 -0.94
N GLY A 111 10.94 3.41 -1.86
CA GLY A 111 12.11 4.21 -1.54
C GLY A 111 13.15 3.41 -0.76
N ARG A 112 13.87 4.09 0.13
CA ARG A 112 14.79 3.46 1.06
C ARG A 112 13.97 2.76 2.12
N VAL A 113 14.21 1.46 2.25
CA VAL A 113 13.50 0.61 3.20
C VAL A 113 14.37 0.44 4.42
N ARG A 114 13.89 0.86 5.59
CA ARG A 114 14.63 0.66 6.84
C ARG A 114 14.75 -0.82 7.16
N SER A 115 15.98 -1.29 7.33
CA SER A 115 16.29 -2.52 8.06
C SER A 115 16.60 -2.17 9.52
N SER A 116 16.54 -3.15 10.43
CA SER A 116 16.61 -2.98 11.89
C SER A 116 17.83 -2.22 12.42
N SER A 117 18.85 -1.98 11.59
CA SER A 117 20.15 -1.41 11.98
C SER A 117 20.47 -0.08 11.31
N ASP A 118 19.57 0.49 10.50
CA ASP A 118 19.90 1.68 9.71
C ASP A 118 19.52 2.99 10.44
N ALA A 119 20.44 3.96 10.41
CA ALA A 119 20.24 5.33 10.85
C ALA A 119 19.99 6.22 9.61
N GLY A 120 18.93 7.02 9.62
CA GLY A 120 18.54 7.86 8.49
C GLY A 120 17.03 8.09 8.38
N GLU A 121 16.63 8.91 7.42
CA GLU A 121 15.24 9.07 7.01
C GLU A 121 14.92 8.02 5.94
N PHE A 122 13.82 7.28 6.12
CA PHE A 122 13.39 6.21 5.24
C PHE A 122 11.95 6.44 4.80
N GLU A 123 11.66 6.08 3.56
CA GLU A 123 10.30 6.19 3.01
C GLU A 123 9.40 5.02 3.45
N SER A 124 10.01 3.90 3.88
CA SER A 124 9.26 2.72 4.29
C SER A 124 9.99 1.83 5.31
N ILE A 125 9.23 0.94 5.97
CA ILE A 125 9.74 -0.06 6.91
C ILE A 125 9.29 -1.46 6.47
N SER A 126 10.25 -2.40 6.39
CA SER A 126 9.95 -3.82 6.23
C SER A 126 9.63 -4.43 7.59
N VAL A 127 8.48 -5.09 7.73
CA VAL A 127 8.01 -5.69 9.01
C VAL A 127 8.19 -7.21 9.03
N GLY A 128 8.86 -7.77 8.01
CA GLY A 128 9.02 -9.22 7.83
C GLY A 128 7.79 -9.85 7.16
N LYS A 129 7.88 -11.14 6.83
CA LYS A 129 6.84 -11.90 6.09
C LYS A 129 6.38 -11.25 4.78
N GLY A 130 7.24 -10.44 4.18
CA GLY A 130 6.92 -9.68 2.96
C GLY A 130 6.03 -8.46 3.19
N GLU A 131 5.82 -8.01 4.43
CA GLU A 131 5.09 -6.79 4.78
C GLU A 131 5.96 -5.54 4.65
N LEU A 132 5.37 -4.46 4.14
CA LEU A 132 5.99 -3.15 4.01
C LEU A 132 5.00 -2.07 4.44
N LEU A 133 5.45 -1.19 5.33
CA LEU A 133 4.73 0.02 5.74
C LEU A 133 5.33 1.22 5.00
N VAL A 134 4.49 1.96 4.28
CA VAL A 134 4.87 3.26 3.70
C VAL A 134 4.11 4.38 4.41
N PHE A 135 4.73 5.55 4.57
CA PHE A 135 4.18 6.64 5.38
C PHE A 135 3.50 7.73 4.57
N ASP A 136 3.86 7.86 3.29
CA ASP A 136 3.27 8.86 2.39
C ASP A 136 2.21 8.20 1.49
N PRO A 137 0.96 8.71 1.47
CA PRO A 137 -0.07 8.17 0.59
C PRO A 137 0.21 8.36 -0.90
N ARG A 138 1.05 9.33 -1.27
CA ARG A 138 1.52 9.51 -2.66
C ARG A 138 2.39 8.34 -3.11
N ALA A 139 2.94 7.55 -2.19
CA ALA A 139 3.75 6.38 -2.51
C ALA A 139 2.92 5.22 -3.09
N VAL A 140 1.58 5.27 -3.09
CA VAL A 140 0.73 4.13 -3.47
C VAL A 140 -0.23 4.51 -4.59
N LEU A 141 -0.17 3.77 -5.70
CA LEU A 141 -1.07 3.93 -6.84
C LEU A 141 -1.85 2.63 -7.10
N PRO A 142 -3.16 2.58 -6.79
CA PRO A 142 -4.00 1.43 -7.11
C PRO A 142 -4.05 1.18 -8.61
N CYS A 143 -3.88 -0.09 -9.00
CA CYS A 143 -3.87 -0.51 -10.40
C CYS A 143 -5.02 -1.47 -10.71
N PHE A 144 -5.26 -2.43 -9.81
CA PHE A 144 -6.33 -3.41 -9.97
C PHE A 144 -7.08 -3.68 -8.67
N LEU A 145 -8.38 -3.86 -8.77
CA LEU A 145 -9.24 -4.39 -7.72
C LEU A 145 -9.54 -5.85 -8.02
N ILE A 146 -9.19 -6.72 -7.08
CA ILE A 146 -9.49 -8.16 -7.13
C ILE A 146 -10.66 -8.41 -6.19
N ILE A 147 -11.72 -9.04 -6.69
CA ILE A 147 -12.82 -9.59 -5.88
C ILE A 147 -12.80 -11.11 -6.01
N TYR A 148 -12.70 -11.82 -4.90
CA TYR A 148 -12.58 -13.28 -4.86
C TYR A 148 -13.50 -13.86 -3.78
N LYS A 149 -13.82 -15.16 -3.88
CA LYS A 149 -14.59 -15.88 -2.87
C LYS A 149 -13.64 -16.63 -1.94
N VAL A 150 -14.08 -16.83 -0.69
CA VAL A 150 -13.46 -17.72 0.30
C VAL A 150 -14.36 -18.91 0.53
#